data_AF-A0A9D6LMH9-F1
#
_entry.id   AF-A0A9D6LMH9-F1
#
_cell.length_a   1.000
_cell.length_b   1.000
_cell.length_c   1.000
_cell.angle_alpha   90.00
_cell.angle_beta   90.00
_cell.angle_gamma   90.00
#
_symmetry.space_group_name_H-M   'P 1'
#
loop_
_entity.id
_entity.type
_entity.pdbx_description
1 polymer ?
#
loop_
_entity_poly.entity_id
_entity_poly.type
_entity_poly.pdbx_seq_one_letter_code
_entity_poly.pdbx_strand_id
1 'polypeptide(L)'
;MANFETPVLGEYQTIPSVHPDAMANSKPYVAKPDIQAGVGFPGELVPDWENVAVKKLGDLVSKSRALQVFLDSCVKCGACTDKCHYYLGTSDPKNMPVARQDLLRSVYRRYYTFAGKHFPKLVGAQDMTKSVLDDWYTYFHQCSQCRRCSVFCPYGIDTAEISMAARDIMDTVGLGQKYSNEII
;
A
#
# COMPACT_ATOMS: atom_id res chain seq x y z
N MET A 1 -26.20 -17.38 14.33
CA MET A 1 -25.48 -16.09 14.23
C MET A 1 -24.46 -16.07 15.34
N ALA A 2 -23.21 -15.66 15.08
CA ALA A 2 -22.23 -15.52 16.15
C ALA A 2 -22.73 -14.46 17.15
N ASN A 3 -22.69 -14.76 18.45
CA ASN A 3 -23.00 -13.78 19.49
C ASN A 3 -21.80 -12.85 19.64
N PHE A 4 -21.84 -11.68 19.01
CA PHE A 4 -20.85 -10.63 19.22
C PHE A 4 -21.49 -9.44 19.93
N GLU A 5 -20.76 -8.90 20.90
CA GLU A 5 -21.16 -7.70 21.63
C GLU A 5 -20.92 -6.49 20.72
N THR A 6 -21.99 -5.77 20.35
CA THR A 6 -21.87 -4.59 19.49
C THR A 6 -21.49 -3.39 20.36
N PRO A 7 -20.34 -2.75 20.13
CA PRO A 7 -19.93 -1.61 20.94
C PRO A 7 -20.88 -0.43 20.73
N VAL A 8 -21.21 0.27 21.81
CA VAL A 8 -21.99 1.51 21.75
C VAL A 8 -21.14 2.60 21.10
N LEU A 9 -21.64 3.21 20.03
CA LEU A 9 -20.96 4.30 19.35
C LEU A 9 -21.08 5.59 20.18
N GLY A 10 -19.96 6.10 20.69
CA GLY A 10 -19.88 7.39 21.36
C GLY A 10 -19.63 8.56 20.40
N GLU A 11 -19.69 9.78 20.93
CA GLU A 11 -19.38 11.02 20.18
C GLU A 11 -17.94 11.02 19.64
N TYR A 12 -16.99 10.51 20.44
CA TYR A 12 -15.59 10.38 20.07
C TYR A 12 -15.25 8.90 19.88
N GLN A 13 -14.56 8.59 18.77
CA GLN A 13 -14.05 7.25 18.54
C GLN A 13 -12.83 6.97 19.42
N THR A 14 -12.85 5.83 20.11
CA THR A 14 -11.66 5.32 20.80
C THR A 14 -10.65 4.82 19.77
N ILE A 15 -9.44 5.39 19.79
CA ILE A 15 -8.34 4.91 18.96
C ILE A 15 -7.83 3.60 19.57
N PRO A 16 -7.78 2.49 18.81
CA PRO A 16 -7.33 1.22 19.36
C PRO A 16 -5.81 1.23 19.61
N SER A 17 -5.39 0.43 20.59
CA SER A 17 -3.98 0.09 20.80
C SER A 17 -3.42 -0.67 19.60
N VAL A 18 -2.16 -0.46 19.28
CA VAL A 18 -1.52 -1.11 18.13
C VAL A 18 -1.33 -2.60 18.39
N HIS A 19 -1.74 -3.41 17.43
CA HIS A 19 -1.54 -4.86 17.41
C HIS A 19 -0.76 -5.24 16.14
N PRO A 20 0.58 -5.28 16.19
CA PRO A 20 1.42 -5.64 15.05
C PRO A 20 1.03 -7.02 14.48
N ASP A 21 1.03 -7.11 13.16
CA ASP A 21 0.82 -8.35 12.41
C ASP A 21 -0.57 -9.00 12.56
N ALA A 22 -1.55 -8.26 13.11
CA ALA A 22 -2.94 -8.71 13.21
C ALA A 22 -3.52 -9.11 11.84
N MET A 23 -3.03 -8.51 10.75
CA MET A 23 -3.46 -8.81 9.39
C MET A 23 -2.42 -9.53 8.53
N ALA A 24 -1.31 -10.00 9.10
CA ALA A 24 -0.22 -10.63 8.34
C ALA A 24 -0.65 -11.87 7.54
N ASN A 25 -1.66 -12.61 8.02
CA ASN A 25 -2.19 -13.81 7.35
C ASN A 25 -3.42 -13.53 6.46
N SER A 26 -3.90 -12.29 6.41
CA SER A 26 -5.12 -11.92 5.68
C SER A 26 -4.78 -11.32 4.33
N LYS A 27 -4.73 -12.17 3.30
CA LYS A 27 -4.44 -11.77 1.92
C LYS A 27 -5.57 -12.17 0.96
N PRO A 28 -5.91 -11.32 -0.02
CA PRO A 28 -6.91 -11.68 -1.02
C PRO A 28 -6.36 -12.75 -1.99
N TYR A 29 -7.26 -13.40 -2.72
CA TYR A 29 -6.87 -14.34 -3.77
C TYR A 29 -6.19 -13.63 -4.95
N VAL A 30 -5.16 -14.27 -5.50
CA VAL A 30 -4.50 -13.84 -6.75
C VAL A 30 -5.42 -14.16 -7.93
N ALA A 31 -5.44 -13.29 -8.93
CA ALA A 31 -6.21 -13.48 -10.15
C ALA A 31 -5.68 -14.68 -10.96
N LYS A 32 -6.58 -15.39 -11.64
CA LYS A 32 -6.22 -16.50 -12.52
C LYS A 32 -5.36 -16.02 -13.70
N PRO A 33 -4.39 -16.83 -14.16
CA PRO A 33 -3.51 -16.47 -15.28
C PRO A 33 -4.26 -16.01 -16.53
N ASP A 34 -5.31 -16.74 -16.93
CA ASP A 34 -6.11 -16.43 -18.12
C ASP A 34 -6.78 -15.06 -18.05
N ILE A 35 -7.23 -14.66 -16.86
CA ILE A 35 -7.88 -13.36 -16.66
C ILE A 35 -6.87 -12.23 -16.69
N GLN A 36 -5.72 -12.39 -16.01
CA GLN A 36 -4.64 -11.40 -16.07
C GLN A 36 -4.19 -11.18 -17.52
N ALA A 37 -3.99 -12.27 -18.28
CA ALA A 37 -3.65 -12.21 -19.69
C ALA A 37 -4.73 -11.48 -20.51
N GLY A 38 -6.01 -11.72 -20.21
CA GLY A 38 -7.15 -11.07 -20.85
C GLY A 38 -7.18 -9.54 -20.70
N VAL A 39 -6.63 -9.00 -19.61
CA VAL A 39 -6.51 -7.55 -19.38
C VAL A 39 -5.11 -6.99 -19.69
N GLY A 40 -4.22 -7.81 -20.27
CA GLY A 40 -2.89 -7.41 -20.69
C GLY A 40 -1.80 -7.47 -19.62
N PHE A 41 -2.05 -8.14 -18.48
CA PHE A 41 -1.06 -8.40 -17.45
C PHE A 41 -0.48 -9.82 -17.54
N PRO A 42 0.74 -10.07 -17.03
CA PRO A 42 1.29 -11.42 -16.95
C PRO A 42 0.44 -12.32 -16.06
N GLY A 43 0.30 -13.61 -16.44
CA GLY A 43 -0.50 -14.57 -15.67
C GLY A 43 0.14 -15.03 -14.36
N GLU A 44 1.47 -14.95 -14.28
CA GLU A 44 2.30 -15.33 -13.15
C GLU A 44 3.40 -14.28 -12.94
N LEU A 45 4.10 -14.38 -11.81
CA LEU A 45 5.20 -13.48 -11.49
C LEU A 45 6.31 -13.59 -12.55
N VAL A 46 6.60 -12.48 -13.24
CA VAL A 46 7.58 -12.46 -14.33
C VAL A 46 9.00 -12.76 -13.84
N PRO A 47 9.89 -13.31 -14.69
CA PRO A 47 11.33 -13.31 -14.40
C PRO A 47 11.82 -11.88 -14.17
N ASP A 48 12.76 -11.70 -13.23
CA ASP A 48 13.32 -10.38 -12.89
C ASP A 48 12.27 -9.35 -12.43
N TRP A 49 11.20 -9.83 -11.79
CA TRP A 49 10.09 -9.00 -11.32
C TRP A 49 10.54 -7.85 -10.41
N GLU A 50 11.63 -7.99 -9.64
CA GLU A 50 12.17 -6.94 -8.78
C GLU A 50 12.49 -5.69 -9.60
N ASN A 51 13.25 -5.86 -10.69
CA ASN A 51 13.66 -4.78 -11.57
C ASN A 51 12.49 -4.25 -12.38
N VAL A 52 11.58 -5.12 -12.83
CA VAL A 52 10.36 -4.70 -13.55
C VAL A 52 9.48 -3.83 -12.64
N ALA A 53 9.28 -4.23 -11.38
CA ALA A 53 8.51 -3.47 -10.39
C ALA A 53 9.15 -2.12 -10.09
N VAL A 54 10.46 -2.09 -9.83
CA VAL A 54 11.21 -0.84 -9.59
C VAL A 54 11.10 0.07 -10.80
N LYS A 55 11.33 -0.44 -12.02
CA LYS A 55 11.23 0.35 -13.26
C LYS A 55 9.83 0.93 -13.45
N LYS A 56 8.78 0.14 -13.21
CA LYS A 56 7.39 0.60 -13.28
C LYS A 56 7.10 1.69 -12.24
N LEU A 57 7.61 1.56 -11.01
CA LEU A 57 7.53 2.61 -10.00
C LEU A 57 8.16 3.92 -10.49
N GLY A 58 9.38 3.86 -11.05
CA GLY A 58 10.02 5.04 -11.64
C GLY A 58 9.23 5.68 -12.77
N ASP A 59 8.66 4.87 -13.66
CA ASP A 59 7.81 5.32 -14.76
C ASP A 59 6.58 6.10 -14.24
N LEU A 60 5.84 5.51 -13.29
CA LEU A 60 4.67 6.14 -12.66
C LEU A 60 5.03 7.47 -11.98
N VAL A 61 6.11 7.48 -11.21
CA VAL A 61 6.59 8.68 -10.53
C VAL A 61 6.99 9.76 -11.55
N SER A 62 7.71 9.41 -12.61
CA SER A 62 8.15 10.38 -13.63
C SER A 62 7.00 11.07 -14.37
N LYS A 63 5.86 10.37 -14.51
CA LYS A 63 4.67 10.86 -15.23
C LYS A 63 3.68 11.63 -14.35
N SER A 64 3.79 11.54 -13.01
CA SER A 64 2.86 12.19 -12.08
C SER A 64 3.58 13.08 -11.06
N ARG A 65 3.43 14.40 -11.23
CA ARG A 65 3.91 15.38 -10.24
C ARG A 65 3.24 15.19 -8.88
N ALA A 66 1.96 14.82 -8.87
CA ALA A 66 1.23 14.55 -7.63
C ALA A 66 1.87 13.38 -6.88
N LEU A 67 2.13 12.25 -7.57
CA LEU A 67 2.77 11.08 -6.95
C LEU A 67 4.17 11.41 -6.43
N GLN A 68 4.99 12.17 -7.16
CA GLN A 68 6.29 12.65 -6.66
C GLN A 68 6.15 13.40 -5.34
N VAL A 69 5.31 14.44 -5.31
CA VAL A 69 5.09 15.27 -4.12
C VAL A 69 4.56 14.41 -2.97
N PHE A 70 3.63 13.51 -3.26
CA PHE A 70 3.07 12.61 -2.26
C PHE A 70 4.14 11.71 -1.65
N LEU A 71 5.08 11.18 -2.43
CA LEU A 71 6.18 10.30 -1.96
C LEU A 71 7.33 11.02 -1.26
N ASP A 72 7.46 12.33 -1.42
CA ASP A 72 8.51 13.12 -0.76
C ASP A 72 8.01 13.88 0.48
N SER A 73 6.76 14.35 0.52
CA SER A 73 6.29 15.33 1.52
C SER A 73 5.87 14.80 2.90
N CYS A 74 5.70 13.49 3.10
CA CYS A 74 5.20 12.95 4.36
C CYS A 74 6.25 13.07 5.47
N VAL A 75 5.88 13.78 6.53
CA VAL A 75 6.69 13.93 7.75
C VAL A 75 6.34 12.92 8.85
N LYS A 76 5.53 11.91 8.53
CA LYS A 76 5.05 10.88 9.48
C LYS A 76 4.34 11.42 10.73
N CYS A 77 3.54 12.48 10.59
CA CYS A 77 2.81 13.11 11.71
C CYS A 77 1.65 12.26 12.29
N GLY A 78 1.14 11.27 11.56
CA GLY A 78 0.07 10.39 12.03
C GLY A 78 -1.35 10.97 11.98
N ALA A 79 -1.57 12.19 11.46
CA ALA A 79 -2.90 12.82 11.38
C ALA A 79 -3.95 12.00 10.58
N CYS A 80 -3.51 11.09 9.72
CA CYS A 80 -4.37 10.20 8.94
C CYS A 80 -4.66 8.85 9.62
N THR A 81 -3.99 8.52 10.72
CA THR A 81 -3.99 7.19 11.35
C THR A 81 -5.39 6.77 11.81
N ASP A 82 -6.00 7.53 12.70
CA ASP A 82 -7.32 7.26 13.30
C ASP A 82 -8.48 7.53 12.32
N LYS A 83 -8.18 7.97 11.09
CA LYS A 83 -9.18 8.22 10.05
C LYS A 83 -9.40 7.01 9.15
N CYS A 84 -8.51 6.02 9.18
CA CYS A 84 -8.65 4.82 8.36
C CYS A 84 -9.53 3.78 9.06
N HIS A 85 -10.65 3.40 8.42
CA HIS A 85 -11.53 2.34 8.92
C HIS A 85 -10.81 0.99 9.08
N TYR A 86 -9.84 0.69 8.21
CA TYR A 86 -9.05 -0.54 8.31
C TYR A 86 -8.11 -0.53 9.49
N TYR A 87 -7.44 0.60 9.78
CA TYR A 87 -6.66 0.71 11.01
C TYR A 87 -7.57 0.56 12.23
N LEU A 88 -8.69 1.27 12.28
CA LEU A 88 -9.62 1.18 13.41
C LEU A 88 -10.19 -0.23 13.62
N GLY A 89 -10.48 -0.96 12.53
CA GLY A 89 -11.05 -2.31 12.61
C GLY A 89 -10.03 -3.42 12.90
N THR A 90 -8.78 -3.25 12.48
CA THR A 90 -7.75 -4.29 12.58
C THR A 90 -6.72 -4.03 13.68
N SER A 91 -6.55 -2.76 14.07
CA SER A 91 -5.48 -2.28 14.94
C SER A 91 -4.06 -2.55 14.43
N ASP A 92 -3.91 -3.00 13.18
CA ASP A 92 -2.62 -3.31 12.58
C ASP A 92 -1.89 -2.01 12.18
N PRO A 93 -0.65 -1.78 12.64
CA PRO A 93 0.09 -0.57 12.29
C PRO A 93 0.30 -0.42 10.78
N LYS A 94 0.47 -1.50 10.02
CA LYS A 94 0.63 -1.44 8.55
C LYS A 94 -0.68 -1.05 7.84
N ASN A 95 -1.81 -1.01 8.54
CA ASN A 95 -3.06 -0.43 8.04
C ASN A 95 -3.23 1.06 8.35
N MET A 96 -2.40 1.65 9.22
CA MET A 96 -2.34 3.11 9.35
C MET A 96 -1.91 3.70 8.00
N PRO A 97 -2.59 4.73 7.44
CA PRO A 97 -2.23 5.24 6.13
C PRO A 97 -0.79 5.73 6.06
N VAL A 98 -0.27 6.35 7.13
CA VAL A 98 1.13 6.77 7.23
C VAL A 98 2.12 5.62 7.04
N ALA A 99 1.86 4.47 7.66
CA ALA A 99 2.75 3.30 7.62
C ALA A 99 2.54 2.48 6.33
N ARG A 100 1.29 2.29 5.90
CA ARG A 100 0.96 1.59 4.65
C ARG A 100 1.68 2.20 3.46
N GLN A 101 1.59 3.54 3.31
CA GLN A 101 2.25 4.19 2.20
C GLN A 101 3.78 4.17 2.35
N ASP A 102 4.32 4.05 3.57
CA ASP A 102 5.77 3.92 3.78
C ASP A 102 6.34 2.62 3.19
N LEU A 103 5.51 1.58 3.00
CA LEU A 103 5.90 0.36 2.28
C LEU A 103 6.35 0.65 0.84
N LEU A 104 5.65 1.53 0.14
CA LEU A 104 6.04 1.95 -1.21
C LEU A 104 7.14 3.01 -1.17
N ARG A 105 7.08 3.93 -0.20
CA ARG A 105 8.12 4.97 -0.07
C ARG A 105 9.48 4.40 0.27
N SER A 106 9.58 3.31 1.04
CA SER A 106 10.87 2.70 1.38
C SER A 106 11.61 2.20 0.13
N VAL A 107 10.90 1.58 -0.81
CA VAL A 107 11.40 1.18 -2.12
C VAL A 107 11.69 2.40 -2.98
N TYR A 108 10.77 3.36 -3.07
CA TYR A 108 11.01 4.61 -3.81
C TYR A 108 12.30 5.32 -3.34
N ARG A 109 12.49 5.48 -2.02
CA ARG A 109 13.70 6.07 -1.45
C ARG A 109 14.93 5.29 -1.87
N ARG A 110 14.88 3.96 -1.81
CA ARG A 110 16.01 3.09 -2.15
C ARG A 110 16.54 3.31 -3.57
N TYR A 111 15.64 3.43 -4.54
CA TYR A 111 16.00 3.41 -5.97
C TYR A 111 15.97 4.79 -6.64
N TYR A 112 15.25 5.77 -6.09
CA TYR A 112 15.02 7.06 -6.75
C TYR A 112 15.48 8.29 -5.98
N THR A 113 15.92 8.16 -4.73
CA THR A 113 16.49 9.28 -3.96
C THR A 113 17.99 9.13 -3.76
N PHE A 114 18.72 10.24 -3.73
CA PHE A 114 20.16 10.23 -3.46
C PHE A 114 20.47 9.61 -2.09
N ALA A 115 19.76 10.07 -1.05
CA ALA A 115 19.96 9.60 0.32
C ALA A 115 19.66 8.10 0.46
N GLY A 116 18.60 7.57 -0.17
CA GLY A 116 18.29 6.14 -0.08
C GLY A 116 19.24 5.24 -0.88
N LYS A 117 19.89 5.75 -1.92
CA LYS A 117 20.93 5.01 -2.66
C LYS A 117 22.20 4.82 -1.85
N HIS A 118 22.67 5.89 -1.18
CA HIS A 118 23.95 5.91 -0.49
C HIS A 118 23.87 5.64 1.02
N PHE A 119 22.75 5.97 1.66
CA PHE A 119 22.55 5.87 3.11
C PHE A 119 21.20 5.21 3.45
N PRO A 120 20.91 3.99 2.96
CA PRO A 120 19.58 3.40 3.03
C PRO A 120 19.04 3.25 4.47
N LYS A 121 19.90 2.91 5.43
CA LYS A 121 19.51 2.75 6.84
C LYS A 121 19.04 4.06 7.49
N LEU A 122 19.58 5.21 7.07
CA LEU A 122 19.24 6.51 7.66
C LEU A 122 17.82 6.95 7.30
N VAL A 123 17.37 6.61 6.09
CA VAL A 123 16.06 7.03 5.57
C VAL A 123 15.03 5.89 5.54
N GLY A 124 15.34 4.74 6.16
CA GLY A 124 14.48 3.56 6.13
C GLY A 124 14.14 3.13 4.70
N ALA A 125 15.14 3.13 3.82
CA ALA A 125 15.01 2.61 2.46
C ALA A 125 15.22 1.09 2.46
N GLN A 126 14.46 0.38 1.63
CA GLN A 126 14.49 -1.08 1.54
C GLN A 126 14.59 -1.52 0.08
N ASP A 127 15.33 -2.59 -0.17
CA ASP A 127 15.37 -3.23 -1.48
C ASP A 127 14.01 -3.87 -1.80
N MET A 128 13.69 -3.97 -3.09
CA MET A 128 12.47 -4.65 -3.54
C MET A 128 12.67 -6.17 -3.42
N THR A 129 12.24 -6.75 -2.30
CA THR A 129 12.35 -8.19 -2.02
C THR A 129 10.99 -8.86 -2.03
N LYS A 130 10.97 -10.20 -2.13
CA LYS A 130 9.70 -10.95 -2.16
C LYS A 130 8.84 -10.68 -0.92
N SER A 131 9.45 -10.54 0.26
CA SER A 131 8.74 -10.18 1.49
C SER A 131 8.10 -8.78 1.41
N VAL A 132 8.77 -7.81 0.79
CA VAL A 132 8.22 -6.47 0.57
C VAL A 132 7.03 -6.53 -0.39
N LEU A 133 7.15 -7.30 -1.48
CA LEU A 133 6.05 -7.52 -2.43
C LEU A 133 4.84 -8.21 -1.76
N ASP A 134 5.08 -9.19 -0.88
CA ASP A 134 4.02 -9.88 -0.15
C ASP A 134 3.32 -8.96 0.86
N ASP A 135 4.07 -8.07 1.53
CA ASP A 135 3.52 -6.99 2.35
C ASP A 135 2.69 -6.03 1.50
N TRP A 136 3.19 -5.62 0.33
CA TRP A 136 2.45 -4.75 -0.59
C TRP A 136 1.12 -5.38 -0.98
N TYR A 137 1.15 -6.64 -1.38
CA TYR A 137 -0.04 -7.37 -1.80
C TYR A 137 -1.06 -7.49 -0.67
N THR A 138 -0.59 -7.78 0.55
CA THR A 138 -1.44 -7.89 1.74
C THR A 138 -2.07 -6.54 2.11
N TYR A 139 -1.27 -5.49 2.27
CA TYR A 139 -1.73 -4.24 2.89
C TYR A 139 -2.29 -3.23 1.87
N PHE A 140 -1.81 -3.18 0.63
CA PHE A 140 -2.39 -2.29 -0.38
C PHE A 140 -3.75 -2.78 -0.85
N HIS A 141 -4.02 -4.09 -0.86
CA HIS A 141 -5.36 -4.61 -1.18
C HIS A 141 -6.37 -4.52 -0.03
N GLN A 142 -5.92 -4.25 1.20
CA GLN A 142 -6.81 -3.87 2.30
C GLN A 142 -7.27 -2.40 2.22
N CYS A 143 -6.63 -1.56 1.39
CA CYS A 143 -7.06 -0.17 1.22
C CYS A 143 -8.33 -0.07 0.36
N SER A 144 -9.45 0.46 0.88
CA SER A 144 -10.63 0.73 0.03
C SER A 144 -10.48 1.91 -0.91
N GLN A 145 -9.36 2.64 -0.86
CA GLN A 145 -9.15 3.88 -1.61
C GLN A 145 -10.24 4.95 -1.37
N CYS A 146 -10.91 4.92 -0.21
CA CYS A 146 -11.95 5.88 0.17
C CYS A 146 -11.48 7.34 0.36
N ARG A 147 -10.18 7.61 0.24
CA ARG A 147 -9.55 8.94 0.35
C ARG A 147 -9.81 9.73 1.66
N ARG A 148 -10.44 9.14 2.69
CA ARG A 148 -10.63 9.80 4.00
C ARG A 148 -9.30 10.32 4.57
N CYS A 149 -8.25 9.51 4.49
CA CYS A 149 -6.89 9.88 4.86
C CYS A 149 -6.31 11.10 4.12
N SER A 150 -6.73 11.37 2.88
CA SER A 150 -6.31 12.56 2.12
C SER A 150 -6.92 13.84 2.70
N VAL A 151 -8.20 13.79 3.06
CA VAL A 151 -8.94 14.92 3.66
C VAL A 151 -8.28 15.44 4.94
N PHE A 152 -7.70 14.53 5.74
CA PHE A 152 -7.08 14.86 7.03
C PHE A 152 -5.56 15.03 6.96
N CYS A 153 -4.93 14.86 5.79
CA CYS A 153 -3.50 15.06 5.66
C CYS A 153 -3.18 16.57 5.59
N PRO A 154 -2.42 17.15 6.54
CA PRO A 154 -2.09 18.57 6.49
C PRO A 154 -1.15 18.94 5.33
N TYR A 155 -0.51 17.93 4.71
CA TYR A 155 0.35 18.08 3.53
C TYR A 155 -0.40 17.79 2.22
N GLY A 156 -1.71 17.48 2.28
CA GLY A 156 -2.52 17.20 1.09
C GLY A 156 -2.19 15.89 0.37
N ILE A 157 -1.56 14.92 1.06
CA ILE A 157 -1.14 13.66 0.44
C ILE A 157 -2.36 12.77 0.17
N ASP A 158 -2.61 12.45 -1.10
CA ASP A 158 -3.58 11.42 -1.45
C ASP A 158 -2.95 10.03 -1.40
N THR A 159 -3.15 9.37 -0.26
CA THR A 159 -2.65 8.00 -0.07
C THR A 159 -3.38 6.96 -0.93
N ALA A 160 -4.58 7.26 -1.44
CA ALA A 160 -5.27 6.36 -2.37
C ALA A 160 -4.53 6.28 -3.71
N GLU A 161 -3.95 7.39 -4.19
CA GLU A 161 -3.11 7.38 -5.39
C GLU A 161 -1.85 6.55 -5.22
N ILE A 162 -1.20 6.63 -4.06
CA ILE A 162 -0.06 5.77 -3.74
C ILE A 162 -0.49 4.29 -3.75
N SER A 163 -1.67 3.97 -3.19
CA SER A 163 -2.21 2.61 -3.23
C SER A 163 -2.60 2.14 -4.63
N MET A 164 -3.12 3.02 -5.50
CA MET A 164 -3.37 2.71 -6.91
C MET A 164 -2.06 2.40 -7.64
N ALA A 165 -1.02 3.22 -7.44
CA ALA A 165 0.30 2.99 -8.02
C ALA A 165 0.90 1.66 -7.56
N ALA A 166 0.80 1.33 -6.27
CA ALA A 166 1.28 0.07 -5.74
C ALA A 166 0.59 -1.15 -6.39
N ARG A 167 -0.73 -1.07 -6.59
CA ARG A 167 -1.50 -2.14 -7.25
C ARG A 167 -1.12 -2.28 -8.73
N ASP A 168 -1.01 -1.19 -9.47
CA ASP A 168 -0.57 -1.21 -10.87
C ASP A 168 0.85 -1.79 -11.03
N ILE A 169 1.76 -1.50 -10.09
CA ILE A 169 3.09 -2.13 -10.06
C ILE A 169 2.98 -3.65 -9.87
N MET A 170 2.13 -4.11 -8.94
CA MET A 170 1.92 -5.56 -8.70
C MET A 170 1.26 -6.25 -9.88
N ASP A 171 0.25 -5.63 -10.50
CA ASP A 171 -0.39 -6.13 -11.71
C ASP A 171 0.63 -6.24 -12.86
N THR A 172 1.50 -5.23 -13.03
CA THR A 172 2.55 -5.21 -14.07
C THR A 172 3.52 -6.38 -13.96
N VAL A 173 3.81 -6.86 -12.74
CA VAL A 173 4.69 -8.02 -12.54
C VAL A 173 3.96 -9.36 -12.52
N GLY A 174 2.64 -9.37 -12.72
CA GLY A 174 1.81 -10.58 -12.76
C GLY A 174 1.26 -11.02 -11.40
N LEU A 175 1.25 -10.13 -10.40
CA LEU A 175 0.68 -10.37 -9.08
C LEU A 175 -0.60 -9.54 -8.87
N GLY A 176 -1.58 -9.72 -9.76
CA GLY A 176 -2.85 -9.02 -9.67
C GLY A 176 -3.87 -9.67 -8.74
N GLN A 177 -4.77 -8.84 -8.21
CA GLN A 177 -5.81 -9.29 -7.27
C GLN A 177 -7.02 -9.83 -8.02
N LYS A 178 -7.53 -10.99 -7.57
CA LYS A 178 -8.75 -11.61 -8.10
C LYS A 178 -9.93 -10.64 -8.22
N TYR A 179 -10.28 -9.95 -7.15
CA TYR A 179 -11.48 -9.09 -7.13
C TYR A 179 -11.39 -7.83 -7.97
N SER A 180 -10.17 -7.37 -8.27
CA SER A 180 -9.96 -6.16 -9.09
C SER A 180 -9.82 -6.51 -10.57
N ASN A 181 -9.25 -7.67 -10.89
CA ASN A 181 -8.91 -8.05 -12.26
C ASN A 181 -9.90 -9.07 -12.86
N GLU A 182 -10.55 -9.90 -12.03
CA GLU A 182 -11.66 -10.75 -12.43
C GLU A 182 -12.98 -10.00 -12.21
N ILE A 183 -13.32 -9.12 -13.16
CA ILE A 183 -14.67 -8.54 -13.24
C ILE A 183 -15.60 -9.67 -13.69
N ILE A 184 -16.59 -10.01 -12.85
CA ILE A 184 -17.69 -10.94 -13.17
C ILE A 184 -18.64 -10.29 -14.16
#